data_AF-A0A6I6JDN8-F1
#
_entry.id   AF-A0A6I6JDN8-F1
#
_cell.length_a   1.000
_cell.length_b   1.000
_cell.length_c   1.000
_cell.angle_alpha   90.00
_cell.angle_beta   90.00
_cell.angle_gamma   90.00
#
_symmetry.space_group_name_H-M   'P 1'
#
loop_
_entity.id
_entity.type
_entity.pdbx_description
1 polymer ?
#
loop_
_entity_poly.entity_id
_entity_poly.type
_entity_poly.pdbx_seq_one_letter_code
_entity_poly.pdbx_strand_id
1 'polypeptide(L)'
;MRRITILTATLLLAALTALPALATELTDMDICVGRSVLARGLCKTPAQINYVSKVRDNIYLFSVFYANKEAHFFVGVYKDIIRIQGKEFRKVTRSIPYDFDKESKCAVVNYSVPDCPNSEPIVCCSEKTIEEKMDDKFWDRTIPELLEEDLQKALKADNATQPGQGTPQQPGQ
;
A
#
# COMPACT_ATOMS: atom_id res chain seq x y z
N MET A 1 34.36 -21.22 27.29
CA MET A 1 33.17 -21.79 26.61
C MET A 1 31.87 -21.02 26.90
N ARG A 2 31.63 -20.53 28.13
CA ARG A 2 30.40 -19.79 28.53
C ARG A 2 30.09 -18.47 27.79
N ARG A 3 31.09 -17.82 27.18
CA ARG A 3 30.93 -16.54 26.45
C ARG A 3 30.50 -16.73 24.99
N ILE A 4 30.79 -17.89 24.39
CA ILE A 4 30.44 -18.17 22.98
C ILE A 4 28.94 -18.51 22.88
N THR A 5 28.39 -19.18 23.90
CA THR A 5 26.95 -19.49 24.01
C THR A 5 26.05 -18.27 24.22
N ILE A 6 26.60 -17.15 24.75
CA ILE A 6 25.82 -15.92 24.95
C ILE A 6 25.72 -15.14 23.63
N LEU A 7 26.79 -15.12 22.83
CA LEU A 7 26.83 -14.45 21.53
C LEU A 7 25.88 -15.07 20.51
N THR A 8 25.73 -16.40 20.52
CA THR A 8 24.79 -17.09 19.62
C THR A 8 23.33 -16.88 20.02
N ALA A 9 23.03 -16.75 21.32
CA ALA A 9 21.68 -16.48 21.81
C ALA A 9 21.18 -15.07 21.44
N THR A 10 22.06 -14.06 21.43
CA THR A 10 21.70 -12.69 21.01
C THR A 10 21.47 -12.56 19.50
N LEU A 11 22.16 -13.35 18.68
CA LEU A 11 21.98 -13.31 17.22
C LEU A 11 20.63 -13.91 16.78
N LEU A 12 20.16 -14.93 17.51
CA LEU A 12 18.85 -15.55 17.25
C LEU A 12 17.68 -14.64 17.63
N LEU A 13 17.85 -13.78 18.65
CA LEU A 13 16.78 -12.88 19.11
C LEU A 13 16.56 -11.69 18.17
N ALA A 14 17.60 -11.23 17.47
CA ALA A 14 17.49 -10.14 16.48
C ALA A 14 16.80 -10.57 15.17
N ALA A 15 16.77 -11.87 14.86
CA ALA A 15 16.12 -12.39 13.66
C ALA A 15 14.59 -12.52 13.81
N LEU A 16 14.07 -12.53 15.04
CA LEU A 16 12.63 -12.68 15.33
C LEU A 16 11.85 -11.35 15.34
N THR A 17 12.50 -10.21 15.18
CA THR A 17 11.84 -8.89 15.15
C THR A 17 11.67 -8.31 13.75
N ALA A 18 12.01 -9.04 12.70
CA ALA A 18 11.75 -8.65 11.31
C ALA A 18 10.28 -8.94 10.93
N LEU A 19 9.34 -8.28 11.60
CA LEU A 19 7.96 -8.20 11.12
C LEU A 19 7.95 -7.30 9.87
N PRO A 20 7.26 -7.70 8.79
CA PRO A 20 7.16 -6.89 7.58
C PRO A 20 6.45 -5.57 7.91
N ALA A 21 6.98 -4.48 7.37
CA ALA A 21 6.57 -3.12 7.65
C ALA A 21 5.21 -2.77 7.00
N LEU A 22 4.11 -3.33 7.52
CA LEU A 22 2.74 -2.96 7.14
C LEU A 22 2.40 -1.48 7.42
N ALA A 23 3.20 -0.79 8.23
CA ALA A 23 2.93 0.56 8.66
C ALA A 23 3.22 1.63 7.58
N THR A 24 4.07 1.36 6.59
CA THR A 24 4.48 2.36 5.61
C THR A 24 3.43 2.60 4.52
N GLU A 25 2.72 1.54 4.08
CA GLU A 25 1.75 1.64 2.98
C GLU A 25 0.57 2.55 3.31
N LEU A 26 0.00 2.42 4.51
CA LEU A 26 -1.11 3.26 4.97
C LEU A 26 -0.68 4.71 5.19
N THR A 27 0.56 4.93 5.65
CA THR A 27 1.06 6.29 5.87
C THR A 27 1.27 7.05 4.57
N ASP A 28 1.72 6.39 3.50
CA ASP A 28 1.93 7.04 2.21
C ASP A 28 0.61 7.45 1.56
N MET A 29 -0.41 6.61 1.69
CA MET A 29 -1.77 6.93 1.27
C MET A 29 -2.33 8.13 2.04
N ASP A 30 -2.24 8.12 3.38
CA ASP A 30 -2.72 9.24 4.21
C ASP A 30 -2.04 10.56 3.84
N ILE A 31 -0.74 10.52 3.55
CA ILE A 31 0.03 11.69 3.12
C ILE A 31 -0.47 12.18 1.74
N CYS A 32 -0.70 11.26 0.79
CA CYS A 32 -1.25 11.59 -0.53
C CYS A 32 -2.63 12.27 -0.41
N VAL A 33 -3.52 11.67 0.37
CA VAL A 33 -4.89 12.18 0.58
C VAL A 33 -4.83 13.55 1.24
N GLY A 34 -4.08 13.68 2.33
CA GLY A 34 -3.96 14.94 3.07
C GLY A 34 -3.38 16.07 2.21
N ARG A 35 -2.35 15.76 1.41
CA ARG A 35 -1.76 16.71 0.45
C ARG A 35 -2.78 17.19 -0.57
N SER A 36 -3.52 16.25 -1.17
CA SER A 36 -4.45 16.54 -2.26
C SER A 36 -5.68 17.32 -1.78
N VAL A 37 -6.22 16.97 -0.61
CA VAL A 37 -7.37 17.68 -0.02
C VAL A 37 -6.97 19.08 0.43
N LEU A 38 -5.77 19.26 1.02
CA LEU A 38 -5.26 20.58 1.38
C LEU A 38 -5.04 21.45 0.13
N ALA A 39 -4.45 20.88 -0.93
CA ALA A 39 -4.27 21.56 -2.20
C ALA A 39 -5.62 22.04 -2.77
N ARG A 40 -6.62 21.15 -2.79
CA ARG A 40 -7.99 21.48 -3.22
C ARG A 40 -8.61 22.58 -2.37
N GLY A 41 -8.44 22.51 -1.06
CA GLY A 41 -8.94 23.51 -0.11
C GLY A 41 -8.35 24.92 -0.30
N LEU A 42 -7.15 25.00 -0.87
CA LEU A 42 -6.42 26.25 -1.10
C LEU A 42 -6.39 26.67 -2.58
N CYS A 43 -7.16 26.00 -3.46
CA CYS A 43 -7.09 26.13 -4.92
C CYS A 43 -5.66 26.06 -5.48
N LYS A 44 -4.84 25.17 -4.93
CA LYS A 44 -3.45 24.91 -5.34
C LYS A 44 -3.31 23.53 -5.97
N THR A 45 -2.15 23.28 -6.58
CA THR A 45 -1.78 21.94 -7.04
C THR A 45 -1.14 21.13 -5.90
N PRO A 46 -1.30 19.80 -5.86
CA PRO A 46 -0.66 18.96 -4.85
C PRO A 46 0.86 19.13 -4.80
N ALA A 47 1.51 19.40 -5.93
CA ALA A 47 2.95 19.66 -6.03
C ALA A 47 3.41 20.92 -5.28
N GLN A 48 2.51 21.87 -4.98
CA GLN A 48 2.81 23.07 -4.21
C GLN A 48 2.70 22.87 -2.69
N ILE A 49 2.28 21.67 -2.26
CA ILE A 49 2.07 21.33 -0.86
C ILE A 49 3.19 20.39 -0.42
N ASN A 50 4.02 20.86 0.50
CA ASN A 50 5.13 20.08 1.03
C ASN A 50 4.67 19.29 2.25
N TYR A 51 5.03 18.01 2.28
CA TYR A 51 4.94 17.23 3.52
C TYR A 51 6.15 17.55 4.38
N VAL A 52 5.92 17.87 5.65
CA VAL A 52 7.00 18.26 6.57
C VAL A 52 7.31 17.10 7.51
N SER A 53 6.33 16.62 8.26
CA SER A 53 6.53 15.54 9.24
C SER A 53 5.23 14.93 9.73
N LYS A 54 5.31 13.72 10.30
CA LYS A 54 4.25 13.11 11.09
C LYS A 54 4.34 13.66 12.51
N VAL A 55 3.28 14.29 12.98
CA VAL A 55 3.24 14.92 14.32
C VAL A 55 2.76 13.93 15.37
N ARG A 56 1.71 13.17 15.04
CA ARG A 56 1.14 12.09 15.85
C ARG A 56 0.58 11.03 14.92
N ASP A 57 0.12 9.91 15.48
CA ASP A 57 -0.64 8.95 14.70
C ASP A 57 -1.81 9.64 14.01
N ASN A 58 -1.92 9.39 12.71
CA ASN A 58 -2.95 9.94 11.85
C ASN A 58 -2.94 11.47 11.73
N ILE A 59 -1.91 12.18 12.20
CA ILE A 59 -1.78 13.65 12.11
C ILE A 59 -0.46 14.02 11.46
N TYR A 60 -0.57 14.70 10.33
CA TYR A 60 0.55 15.07 9.47
C TYR A 60 0.65 16.59 9.36
N LEU A 61 1.88 17.09 9.30
CA LEU A 61 2.19 18.49 9.11
C LEU A 61 2.55 18.74 7.65
N PHE A 62 1.86 19.69 7.05
CA PHE A 62 2.13 20.17 5.70
C PHE A 62 2.50 21.64 5.73
N SER A 63 3.34 22.07 4.78
CA SER A 63 3.61 23.47 4.54
C SER A 63 3.26 23.86 3.11
N VAL A 64 2.87 25.13 2.96
CA VAL A 64 2.51 25.71 1.67
C VAL A 64 2.90 27.18 1.66
N PHE A 65 3.42 27.63 0.52
CA PHE A 65 3.68 29.04 0.32
C PHE A 65 2.38 29.77 -0.04
N TYR A 66 1.95 30.69 0.82
CA TYR A 66 0.72 31.45 0.69
C TYR A 66 0.93 32.90 1.11
N ALA A 67 0.58 33.85 0.24
CA ALA A 67 0.69 35.29 0.50
C ALA A 67 2.09 35.74 0.99
N ASN A 68 3.15 35.37 0.24
CA ASN A 68 4.55 35.70 0.51
C ASN A 68 5.13 35.15 1.82
N LYS A 69 4.47 34.19 2.46
CA LYS A 69 4.97 33.48 3.63
C LYS A 69 4.68 31.99 3.54
N GLU A 70 5.48 31.22 4.25
CA GLU A 70 5.17 29.82 4.49
C GLU A 70 4.08 29.71 5.58
N ALA A 71 3.05 28.93 5.29
CA ALA A 71 1.96 28.62 6.21
C ALA A 71 1.93 27.11 6.47
N HIS A 72 1.58 26.71 7.68
CA HIS A 72 1.58 25.32 8.09
C HIS A 72 0.16 24.85 8.40
N PHE A 73 -0.12 23.61 8.03
CA PHE A 73 -1.40 22.97 8.23
C PHE A 73 -1.21 21.59 8.84
N PHE A 74 -1.95 21.33 9.91
CA PHE A 74 -2.14 19.99 10.43
C PHE A 74 -3.27 19.33 9.66
N VAL A 75 -3.04 18.13 9.14
CA VAL A 75 -4.05 17.31 8.50
C VAL A 75 -4.15 15.99 9.25
N GLY A 76 -5.32 15.73 9.80
CA GLY A 76 -5.65 14.49 10.47
C GLY A 76 -6.46 13.57 9.57
N VAL A 77 -6.05 12.33 9.35
CA VAL A 77 -6.80 11.34 8.56
C VAL A 77 -7.28 10.24 9.50
N TYR A 78 -8.57 10.22 9.84
CA TYR A 78 -9.09 9.27 10.82
C TYR A 78 -10.38 8.61 10.34
N LYS A 79 -10.30 7.30 10.08
CA LYS A 79 -11.38 6.37 9.71
C LYS A 79 -12.16 6.73 8.44
N ASP A 80 -13.00 7.75 8.51
CA ASP A 80 -13.91 8.18 7.44
C ASP A 80 -13.98 9.72 7.37
N ILE A 81 -13.10 10.41 8.13
CA ILE A 81 -13.03 11.87 8.17
C ILE A 81 -11.58 12.36 8.05
N ILE A 82 -11.37 13.35 7.19
CA ILE A 82 -10.15 14.13 7.08
C ILE A 82 -10.40 15.49 7.74
N ARG A 83 -9.53 15.87 8.69
CA ARG A 83 -9.60 17.15 9.38
C ARG A 83 -8.41 18.02 9.00
N ILE A 84 -8.67 19.23 8.57
CA ILE A 84 -7.62 20.21 8.23
C ILE A 84 -7.65 21.33 9.25
N GLN A 85 -6.51 21.65 9.85
CA GLN A 85 -6.34 22.75 10.78
C GLN A 85 -5.11 23.61 10.44
N GLY A 86 -5.30 24.91 10.24
CA GLY A 86 -4.17 25.84 10.11
C GLY A 86 -3.44 26.03 11.44
N LYS A 87 -2.11 25.88 11.45
CA LYS A 87 -1.27 26.11 12.64
C LYS A 87 -1.32 27.56 13.07
N GLU A 88 -1.18 28.48 12.12
CA GLU A 88 -1.25 29.92 12.35
C GLU A 88 -2.70 30.42 12.43
N PHE A 89 -3.61 29.73 11.74
CA PHE A 89 -5.01 30.11 11.61
C PHE A 89 -5.93 29.11 12.31
N ARG A 90 -5.79 28.98 13.64
CA ARG A 90 -6.52 28.03 14.53
C ARG A 90 -8.04 27.92 14.31
N LYS A 91 -8.64 28.80 13.50
CA LYS A 91 -10.07 28.89 13.14
C LYS A 91 -10.47 28.08 11.91
N VAL A 92 -9.55 27.67 11.03
CA VAL A 92 -9.90 26.89 9.83
C VAL A 92 -9.91 25.42 10.21
N THR A 93 -11.08 24.88 10.57
CA THR A 93 -11.27 23.44 10.79
C THR A 93 -12.30 22.94 9.80
N ARG A 94 -11.84 22.32 8.71
CA ARG A 94 -12.75 21.61 7.78
C ARG A 94 -12.68 20.12 8.09
N SER A 95 -13.85 19.50 8.21
CA SER A 95 -14.00 18.05 8.29
C SER A 95 -14.58 17.59 6.97
N ILE A 96 -13.87 16.69 6.28
CA ILE A 96 -14.17 16.25 4.93
C ILE A 96 -14.37 14.74 4.99
N PRO A 97 -15.53 14.22 4.58
CA PRO A 97 -15.76 12.78 4.56
C PRO A 97 -14.83 12.12 3.53
N TYR A 98 -14.32 10.94 3.85
CA TYR A 98 -13.55 10.11 2.94
C TYR A 98 -14.04 8.67 2.97
N ASP A 99 -13.95 7.99 1.82
CA ASP A 99 -14.24 6.58 1.69
C ASP A 99 -12.94 5.82 1.37
N PHE A 100 -12.72 4.69 2.04
CA PHE A 100 -11.60 3.80 1.78
C PHE A 100 -12.13 2.46 1.32
N ASP A 101 -11.89 2.19 0.05
CA ASP A 101 -12.21 0.91 -0.53
C ASP A 101 -11.09 -0.08 -0.19
N LYS A 102 -11.46 -1.12 0.58
CA LYS A 102 -10.54 -2.17 1.02
C LYS A 102 -10.13 -3.09 -0.13
N GLU A 103 -10.95 -3.23 -1.16
CA GLU A 103 -10.66 -4.12 -2.30
C GLU A 103 -9.65 -3.47 -3.23
N SER A 104 -9.88 -2.22 -3.63
CA SER A 104 -8.94 -1.48 -4.48
C SER A 104 -7.75 -0.88 -3.72
N LYS A 105 -7.78 -0.88 -2.38
CA LYS A 105 -6.82 -0.20 -1.50
C LYS A 105 -6.63 1.28 -1.86
N CYS A 106 -7.68 1.91 -2.36
CA CYS A 106 -7.70 3.30 -2.75
C CYS A 106 -8.63 4.10 -1.85
N ALA A 107 -8.15 5.26 -1.39
CA ALA A 107 -8.97 6.28 -0.78
C ALA A 107 -9.55 7.19 -1.85
N VAL A 108 -10.88 7.38 -1.84
CA VAL A 108 -11.60 8.27 -2.74
C VAL A 108 -12.24 9.39 -1.93
N VAL A 109 -11.94 10.64 -2.32
CA VAL A 109 -12.47 11.84 -1.64
C VAL A 109 -13.18 12.72 -2.66
N ASN A 110 -14.50 12.84 -2.48
CA ASN A 110 -15.34 13.76 -3.22
C ASN A 110 -15.39 15.11 -2.50
N TYR A 111 -14.35 15.92 -2.70
CA TYR A 111 -14.26 17.26 -2.13
C TYR A 111 -14.06 18.32 -3.21
N SER A 112 -15.02 19.23 -3.31
CA SER A 112 -14.95 20.39 -4.19
C SER A 112 -15.12 21.68 -3.38
N VAL A 113 -14.48 22.73 -3.86
CA VAL A 113 -14.62 24.09 -3.34
C VAL A 113 -15.21 24.91 -4.49
N PRO A 114 -16.31 25.64 -4.27
CA PRO A 114 -17.04 26.31 -5.35
C PRO A 114 -16.19 27.31 -6.14
N ASP A 115 -15.17 27.89 -5.49
CA ASP A 115 -14.29 28.89 -6.09
C ASP A 115 -13.05 28.30 -6.78
N CYS A 116 -12.84 26.98 -6.72
CA CYS A 116 -11.71 26.32 -7.38
C CYS A 116 -12.16 25.63 -8.69
N PRO A 117 -11.34 25.68 -9.76
CA PRO A 117 -11.70 25.09 -11.05
C PRO A 117 -11.71 23.55 -11.06
N ASN A 118 -11.07 22.92 -10.07
CA ASN A 118 -10.94 21.47 -10.01
C ASN A 118 -12.03 20.88 -9.11
N SER A 119 -12.92 20.09 -9.71
CA SER A 119 -14.00 19.36 -9.02
C SER A 119 -13.82 17.84 -9.05
N GLU A 120 -12.80 17.34 -9.74
CA GLU A 120 -12.57 15.90 -9.89
C GLU A 120 -12.37 15.18 -8.55
N PRO A 121 -12.81 13.92 -8.43
CA PRO A 121 -12.55 13.11 -7.25
C PRO A 121 -11.04 12.98 -6.99
N ILE A 122 -10.64 13.08 -5.73
CA ILE A 122 -9.27 12.84 -5.32
C ILE A 122 -9.14 11.33 -5.08
N VAL A 123 -8.19 10.68 -5.76
CA VAL A 123 -7.93 9.25 -5.62
C VAL A 123 -6.48 9.05 -5.21
N CYS A 124 -6.25 8.34 -4.11
CA CYS A 124 -4.92 7.99 -3.61
C CYS A 124 -4.91 6.51 -3.23
N CYS A 125 -4.04 5.72 -3.84
CA CYS A 125 -3.93 4.29 -3.59
C CYS A 125 -2.64 3.96 -2.82
N SER A 126 -2.69 2.96 -1.96
CA SER A 126 -1.47 2.40 -1.36
C SER A 126 -0.71 1.58 -2.40
N GLU A 127 0.58 1.34 -2.14
CA GLU A 127 1.34 0.42 -2.98
C GLU A 127 0.77 -1.00 -2.85
N LYS A 128 0.54 -1.68 -3.98
CA LYS A 128 0.13 -3.10 -3.99
C LYS A 128 1.29 -3.97 -3.48
N THR A 129 0.98 -5.01 -2.72
CA THR A 129 2.02 -5.94 -2.23
C THR A 129 2.63 -6.71 -3.41
N ILE A 130 3.78 -7.35 -3.20
CA ILE A 130 4.48 -8.09 -4.26
C ILE A 130 3.60 -9.22 -4.79
N GLU A 131 2.83 -9.86 -3.92
CA GLU A 131 1.90 -10.95 -4.24
C GLU A 131 0.74 -10.44 -5.10
N GLU A 132 0.16 -9.30 -4.77
CA GLU A 132 -0.92 -8.67 -5.56
C GLU A 132 -0.43 -8.22 -6.94
N LYS A 133 0.82 -7.73 -7.02
CA LYS A 133 1.47 -7.41 -8.30
C LYS A 133 1.76 -8.66 -9.14
N MET A 134 1.95 -9.82 -8.51
CA MET A 134 2.15 -11.10 -9.19
C MET A 134 0.82 -11.67 -9.70
N ASP A 135 -0.26 -11.51 -8.93
CA ASP A 135 -1.61 -11.93 -9.32
C ASP A 135 -2.15 -11.11 -10.49
N ASP A 136 -1.99 -9.78 -10.48
CA ASP A 136 -2.37 -8.94 -11.63
C ASP A 136 -1.62 -9.40 -12.91
N LYS A 137 -0.32 -9.67 -12.79
CA LYS A 137 0.50 -10.18 -13.89
C LYS A 137 0.07 -11.58 -14.34
N PHE A 138 -0.44 -12.41 -13.44
CA PHE A 138 -0.97 -13.72 -13.79
C PHE A 138 -2.20 -13.60 -14.70
N TRP A 139 -3.11 -12.66 -14.42
CA TRP A 139 -4.29 -12.42 -15.25
C TRP A 139 -3.97 -11.72 -16.57
N ASP A 140 -2.92 -10.90 -16.62
CA ASP A 140 -2.43 -10.25 -17.84
C ASP A 140 -1.62 -11.17 -18.76
N ARG A 141 -1.31 -12.41 -18.33
CA ARG A 141 -0.66 -13.40 -19.19
C ARG A 141 -1.59 -13.84 -20.31
N THR A 142 -1.02 -13.95 -21.51
CA THR A 142 -1.77 -14.52 -22.64
C THR A 142 -2.05 -16.01 -22.40
N ILE A 143 -3.27 -16.47 -22.70
CA ILE A 143 -3.71 -17.87 -22.53
C ILE A 143 -2.69 -18.94 -22.99
N PRO A 144 -1.92 -18.75 -24.09
CA PRO A 144 -0.91 -19.72 -24.51
C PRO A 144 0.18 -20.03 -23.47
N GLU A 145 0.65 -19.03 -22.71
CA GLU A 145 1.73 -19.22 -21.71
C GLU A 145 1.28 -20.03 -20.50
N LEU A 146 0.04 -19.84 -20.03
CA LEU A 146 -0.53 -20.61 -18.92
C LEU A 146 -0.69 -22.08 -19.28
N LEU A 147 -1.06 -22.36 -20.54
CA LEU A 147 -1.25 -23.71 -21.05
C LEU A 147 0.09 -24.47 -21.20
N GLU A 148 1.17 -23.77 -21.55
CA GLU A 148 2.51 -24.37 -21.69
C GLU A 148 3.15 -24.70 -20.34
N GLU A 149 2.94 -23.88 -19.30
CA GLU A 149 3.37 -24.19 -17.93
C GLU A 149 2.64 -25.42 -17.37
N ASP A 150 1.32 -25.52 -17.57
CA ASP A 150 0.54 -26.69 -17.15
C ASP A 150 0.89 -27.96 -17.96
N LEU A 151 1.15 -27.82 -19.27
CA LEU A 151 1.62 -28.92 -20.12
C LEU A 151 3.00 -29.42 -19.67
N GLN A 152 3.95 -28.52 -19.37
CA GLN A 152 5.25 -28.90 -18.84
C GLN A 152 5.17 -29.54 -17.46
N LYS A 153 4.24 -29.07 -16.61
CA LYS A 153 4.00 -29.64 -15.29
C LYS A 153 3.42 -31.05 -15.40
N ALA A 154 2.48 -31.28 -16.32
CA ALA A 154 1.95 -32.60 -16.63
C ALA A 154 3.03 -33.55 -17.18
N LEU A 155 3.85 -33.10 -18.12
CA LEU A 155 4.97 -33.89 -18.67
C LEU A 155 6.05 -34.22 -17.64
N LYS A 156 6.28 -33.35 -16.65
CA LYS A 156 7.20 -33.61 -15.54
C LYS A 156 6.59 -34.58 -14.52
N ALA A 157 5.28 -34.53 -14.30
CA ALA A 157 4.57 -35.49 -13.45
C ALA A 157 4.55 -36.89 -14.09
N ASP A 158 4.37 -37.00 -15.40
CA ASP A 158 4.48 -38.27 -16.14
C ASP A 158 5.91 -38.83 -16.09
N ASN A 159 6.94 -37.99 -16.25
CA ASN A 159 8.34 -38.43 -16.13
C ASN A 159 8.75 -38.80 -14.69
N ALA A 160 8.03 -38.32 -13.67
CA ALA A 160 8.26 -38.72 -12.28
C ALA A 160 7.66 -40.09 -11.94
N THR A 161 6.93 -40.72 -12.88
CA THR A 161 6.37 -42.05 -12.71
C THR A 161 7.09 -43.03 -13.63
N GLN A 162 7.86 -43.94 -13.01
CA GLN A 162 8.40 -45.25 -13.49
C GLN A 162 9.87 -45.27 -13.98
N PRO A 163 10.67 -46.30 -13.60
CA PRO A 163 10.32 -47.72 -13.81
C PRO A 163 10.73 -48.75 -12.73
N GLY A 164 9.92 -49.82 -12.60
CA GLY A 164 10.41 -51.14 -12.20
C GLY A 164 9.49 -52.00 -11.32
N GLN A 165 8.79 -52.97 -11.90
CA GLN A 165 8.95 -54.40 -11.56
C GLN A 165 8.18 -55.31 -12.54
N GLY A 166 8.85 -56.39 -12.95
CA GLY A 166 8.46 -57.28 -14.04
C GLY A 166 7.47 -58.39 -13.71
N THR A 167 7.06 -59.04 -14.80
CA THR A 167 6.13 -60.17 -15.02
C THR A 167 6.57 -61.48 -14.35
N PRO A 168 5.69 -62.49 -14.10
CA PRO A 168 5.40 -63.51 -15.15
C PRO A 168 3.99 -64.17 -15.18
N GLN A 169 3.59 -64.55 -16.41
CA GLN A 169 2.67 -65.61 -16.92
C GLN A 169 1.70 -66.46 -16.04
N GLN A 170 0.41 -66.45 -16.44
CA GLN A 170 -0.63 -67.53 -16.69
C GLN A 170 -0.91 -68.65 -15.63
N PRO A 171 -2.01 -69.47 -15.67
CA PRO A 171 -3.21 -69.53 -16.54
C PRO A 171 -4.59 -69.85 -15.85
N GLY A 172 -5.70 -69.82 -16.61
CA GLY A 172 -6.82 -70.78 -16.50
C GLY A 172 -8.08 -70.39 -15.70
N GLN A 173 -9.21 -70.20 -16.39
CA GLN A 173 -10.36 -71.13 -16.45
C GLN A 173 -11.40 -70.62 -17.46
#